data_AF-A0A4U1MNZ7-F1
#
_entry.id   AF-A0A4U1MNZ7-F1
#
_cell.length_a   1.000
_cell.length_b   1.000
_cell.length_c   1.000
_cell.angle_alpha   90.00
_cell.angle_beta   90.00
_cell.angle_gamma   90.00
#
_symmetry.space_group_name_H-M   'P 1'
#
loop_
_entity.id
_entity.type
_entity.pdbx_description
1 polymer ?
#
loop_
_entity_poly.entity_id
_entity_poly.type
_entity_poly.pdbx_seq_one_letter_code
_entity_poly.pdbx_strand_id
1 'polypeptide(L)'
;MNNFIGLGFYTLITVTIITLYRKSEESEPYLLLKLIGYAILGGFTFDLGDWKLPLGFLVFLLFFRNIKINAKVKKRAAYLGLVIYLLSLIIPFIQTTIFEWPREIELQNTNFYSGSLVEEWENVHNELSDFEQGVRITHFKMMMNEKGKMTDLQMDMKENAFSEEIHYRIRLSEDDEKLIVKRRKVERVRDPYVEPPYTEAGFFLAQIDLIKKSMLDHQGVDSYTLRSDGQRSGFGITDGVNYRIDTAGKHTLEKSELPVEAIVVDVCSPKCSVYEHFLFDIINREDEVTESTFLDIARKDSPEVEQWFKNHTGDKIGYEEDGGYVLIKDGEKEKVTDEEFDRALKETPIIDYQQDGVMWKVTVENPYGDAPHVMRFTLDGKAREVLEIHFDE
;
A
#
# COMPACT_ATOMS: atom_id res chain seq x y z
N MET A 1 -11.89 -10.20 -8.63
CA MET A 1 -11.78 -10.95 -9.90
C MET A 1 -11.89 -12.49 -9.76
N ASN A 2 -11.82 -13.08 -8.56
CA ASN A 2 -11.78 -14.55 -8.36
C ASN A 2 -13.09 -15.31 -8.57
N ASN A 3 -14.26 -14.67 -8.41
CA ASN A 3 -15.55 -15.38 -8.44
C ASN A 3 -15.98 -15.82 -9.86
N PHE A 4 -15.64 -15.07 -10.90
CA PHE A 4 -16.01 -15.40 -12.29
C PHE A 4 -15.21 -16.58 -12.85
N ILE A 5 -13.92 -16.65 -12.53
CA ILE A 5 -13.04 -17.76 -12.96
C ILE A 5 -13.47 -19.06 -12.27
N GLY A 6 -13.79 -18.99 -10.97
CA GLY A 6 -14.34 -20.12 -10.22
C GLY A 6 -15.64 -20.64 -10.83
N LEU A 7 -16.60 -19.76 -11.11
CA LEU A 7 -17.90 -20.12 -11.69
C LEU A 7 -17.75 -20.82 -13.07
N GLY A 8 -16.87 -20.30 -13.93
CA GLY A 8 -16.57 -20.89 -15.23
C GLY A 8 -15.99 -22.30 -15.11
N PHE A 9 -15.07 -22.50 -14.17
CA PHE A 9 -14.45 -23.80 -13.91
C PHE A 9 -15.46 -24.84 -13.39
N TYR A 10 -16.31 -24.47 -12.43
CA TYR A 10 -17.38 -25.36 -11.93
C TYR A 10 -18.38 -25.73 -13.03
N THR A 11 -18.70 -24.79 -13.93
CA THR A 11 -19.57 -25.03 -15.07
C THR A 11 -18.94 -26.04 -16.03
N LEU A 12 -17.65 -25.90 -16.36
CA LEU A 12 -16.91 -26.82 -17.21
C LEU A 12 -16.90 -28.26 -16.65
N ILE A 13 -16.63 -28.41 -15.35
CA ILE A 13 -16.65 -29.71 -14.66
C ILE A 13 -18.04 -30.33 -14.77
N THR A 14 -19.08 -29.55 -14.49
CA THR A 14 -20.48 -30.01 -14.53
C THR A 14 -20.88 -30.48 -15.94
N VAL A 15 -20.57 -29.68 -16.97
CA VAL A 15 -20.83 -30.02 -18.39
C VAL A 15 -20.07 -31.30 -18.78
N THR A 16 -18.82 -31.45 -18.34
CA THR A 16 -18.01 -32.64 -18.62
C THR A 16 -18.63 -33.89 -18.00
N ILE A 17 -19.06 -33.82 -16.73
CA ILE A 17 -19.74 -34.94 -16.05
C ILE A 17 -21.06 -35.30 -16.74
N ILE A 18 -21.88 -34.32 -17.13
CA ILE A 18 -23.14 -34.55 -17.86
C ILE A 18 -22.86 -35.19 -19.22
N THR A 19 -21.81 -34.75 -19.93
CA THR A 19 -21.42 -35.32 -21.23
C THR A 19 -20.94 -36.76 -21.08
N LEU A 20 -20.20 -37.07 -20.02
CA LEU A 20 -19.82 -38.44 -19.67
C LEU A 20 -21.07 -39.27 -19.38
N TYR A 21 -22.01 -38.77 -18.57
CA TYR A 21 -23.28 -39.45 -18.30
C TYR A 21 -24.06 -39.77 -19.58
N ARG A 22 -24.17 -38.83 -20.53
CA ARG A 22 -24.86 -39.06 -21.82
C ARG A 22 -24.18 -40.07 -22.72
N LYS A 23 -22.87 -40.32 -22.54
CA LYS A 23 -22.08 -41.28 -23.33
C LYS A 23 -22.06 -42.69 -22.72
N SER A 24 -22.81 -42.95 -21.66
CA SER A 24 -22.91 -44.29 -21.09
C SER A 24 -23.77 -45.20 -21.95
N GLU A 25 -23.24 -46.35 -22.33
CA GLU A 25 -23.93 -47.35 -23.16
C GLU A 25 -24.81 -48.27 -22.31
N GLU A 26 -24.51 -48.43 -21.02
CA GLU A 26 -25.18 -49.38 -20.13
C GLU A 26 -26.03 -48.65 -19.07
N SER A 27 -27.28 -49.09 -18.90
CA SER A 27 -28.15 -48.57 -17.84
C SER A 27 -27.63 -49.00 -16.47
N GLU A 28 -27.28 -48.03 -15.64
CA GLU A 28 -26.79 -48.28 -14.28
C GLU A 28 -27.50 -47.34 -13.27
N PRO A 29 -28.05 -47.88 -12.17
CA PRO A 29 -28.64 -47.06 -11.12
C PRO A 29 -27.63 -46.06 -10.55
N TYR A 30 -28.08 -44.82 -10.39
CA TYR A 30 -27.32 -43.71 -9.80
C TYR A 30 -25.99 -43.41 -10.51
N LEU A 31 -25.89 -43.66 -11.82
CA LEU A 31 -24.65 -43.47 -12.57
C LEU A 31 -24.07 -42.05 -12.41
N LEU A 32 -24.90 -41.00 -12.47
CA LEU A 32 -24.45 -39.61 -12.31
C LEU A 32 -23.72 -39.40 -10.97
N LEU A 33 -24.32 -39.87 -9.87
CA LEU A 33 -23.72 -39.79 -8.53
C LEU A 33 -22.41 -40.58 -8.46
N LYS A 34 -22.35 -41.75 -9.10
CA LYS A 34 -21.13 -42.55 -9.19
C LYS A 34 -20.03 -41.81 -9.96
N LEU A 35 -20.36 -41.14 -11.07
CA LEU A 35 -19.38 -40.35 -11.84
C LEU A 35 -18.83 -39.19 -11.01
N ILE A 36 -19.69 -38.49 -10.26
CA ILE A 36 -19.25 -37.45 -9.30
C ILE A 36 -18.31 -38.07 -8.26
N GLY A 37 -18.67 -39.22 -7.68
CA GLY A 37 -17.83 -39.94 -6.72
C GLY A 37 -16.47 -40.34 -7.29
N TYR A 38 -16.41 -40.83 -8.52
CA TYR A 38 -15.14 -41.13 -9.19
C TYR A 38 -14.31 -39.88 -9.47
N ALA A 39 -14.93 -38.75 -9.82
CA ALA A 39 -14.23 -37.48 -10.01
C ALA A 39 -13.67 -36.93 -8.69
N ILE A 40 -14.46 -36.96 -7.60
CA ILE A 40 -13.99 -36.59 -6.26
C ILE A 40 -12.84 -37.50 -5.84
N LEU A 41 -12.97 -38.82 -6.02
CA LEU A 41 -11.91 -39.78 -5.72
C LEU A 41 -10.64 -39.47 -6.51
N GLY A 42 -10.74 -39.18 -7.80
CA GLY A 42 -9.57 -38.85 -8.63
C GLY A 42 -8.88 -37.54 -8.24
N GLY A 43 -9.64 -36.56 -7.73
CA GLY A 43 -9.11 -35.26 -7.29
C GLY A 43 -8.71 -35.19 -5.83
N PHE A 44 -8.98 -36.25 -5.05
CA PHE A 44 -8.69 -36.25 -3.62
C PHE A 44 -7.19 -36.26 -3.34
N THR A 45 -6.76 -35.27 -2.56
CA THR A 45 -5.38 -35.04 -2.16
C THR A 45 -5.16 -35.39 -0.71
N PHE A 46 -3.93 -35.79 -0.41
CA PHE A 46 -3.43 -35.90 0.94
C PHE A 46 -2.30 -34.89 1.13
N ASP A 47 -2.41 -34.06 2.16
CA ASP A 47 -1.49 -32.97 2.45
C ASP A 47 -0.44 -33.44 3.48
N LEU A 48 0.83 -33.43 3.08
CA LEU A 48 2.00 -33.74 3.91
C LEU A 48 2.92 -32.52 3.98
N GLY A 49 2.36 -31.35 4.33
CA GLY A 49 3.10 -30.10 4.41
C GLY A 49 3.44 -29.60 3.01
N ASP A 50 4.72 -29.65 2.63
CA ASP A 50 5.18 -29.17 1.32
C ASP A 50 4.73 -30.07 0.16
N TRP A 51 4.28 -31.30 0.46
CA TRP A 51 3.93 -32.29 -0.55
C TRP A 51 2.43 -32.60 -0.54
N LYS A 52 1.75 -32.28 -1.64
CA LYS A 52 0.39 -32.75 -1.91
C LYS A 52 0.48 -34.01 -2.76
N LEU A 53 -0.09 -35.11 -2.28
CA LEU A 53 -0.10 -36.40 -2.99
C LEU A 53 -1.50 -36.69 -3.53
N PRO A 54 -1.64 -37.23 -4.76
CA PRO A 54 -2.94 -37.60 -5.35
C PRO A 54 -3.44 -38.95 -4.80
N LEU A 55 -3.61 -39.05 -3.47
CA LEU A 55 -3.91 -40.30 -2.79
C LEU A 55 -5.18 -40.96 -3.31
N GLY A 56 -6.23 -40.18 -3.60
CA GLY A 56 -7.48 -40.76 -4.10
C GLY A 56 -7.33 -41.38 -5.48
N PHE A 57 -6.50 -40.80 -6.35
CA PHE A 57 -6.19 -41.41 -7.64
C PHE A 57 -5.35 -42.70 -7.48
N LEU A 58 -4.43 -42.75 -6.51
CA LEU A 58 -3.71 -43.98 -6.18
C LEU A 58 -4.65 -45.08 -5.67
N VAL A 59 -5.60 -44.73 -4.78
CA VAL A 59 -6.66 -45.64 -4.33
C VAL A 59 -7.51 -46.13 -5.51
N PHE A 60 -7.85 -45.24 -6.44
CA PHE A 60 -8.54 -45.61 -7.67
C PHE A 60 -7.75 -46.66 -8.48
N LEU A 61 -6.45 -46.46 -8.69
CA LEU A 61 -5.60 -47.41 -9.42
C LEU A 61 -5.48 -48.77 -8.72
N LEU A 62 -5.43 -48.80 -7.39
CA LEU A 62 -5.25 -50.03 -6.61
C LEU A 62 -6.55 -50.85 -6.51
N PHE A 63 -7.67 -50.20 -6.19
CA PHE A 63 -8.91 -50.90 -5.84
C PHE A 63 -9.95 -50.98 -6.99
N PHE A 64 -9.86 -50.11 -7.99
CA PHE A 64 -10.88 -50.01 -9.06
C PHE A 64 -10.38 -50.44 -10.44
N ARG A 65 -9.40 -51.35 -10.49
CA ARG A 65 -8.89 -51.93 -11.75
C ARG A 65 -9.94 -52.73 -12.54
N ASN A 66 -10.85 -53.43 -11.85
CA ASN A 66 -11.80 -54.39 -12.42
C ASN A 66 -13.25 -53.89 -12.43
N ILE A 67 -13.50 -52.70 -12.98
CA ILE A 67 -14.86 -52.17 -13.15
C ILE A 67 -15.56 -52.94 -14.28
N LYS A 68 -16.76 -53.50 -13.99
CA LYS A 68 -17.53 -54.32 -14.95
C LYS A 68 -18.49 -53.51 -15.80
N ILE A 69 -19.25 -52.58 -15.19
CA ILE A 69 -20.30 -51.80 -15.85
C ILE A 69 -19.85 -50.35 -16.03
N ASN A 70 -20.08 -49.77 -17.21
CA ASN A 70 -19.71 -48.38 -17.56
C ASN A 70 -18.23 -48.04 -17.25
N ALA A 71 -17.32 -49.00 -17.43
CA ALA A 71 -15.92 -48.87 -17.01
C ALA A 71 -15.20 -47.70 -17.68
N LYS A 72 -15.42 -47.47 -18.98
CA LYS A 72 -14.78 -46.38 -19.74
C LYS A 72 -15.13 -45.01 -19.16
N VAL A 73 -16.40 -44.79 -18.85
CA VAL A 73 -16.93 -43.50 -18.38
C VAL A 73 -16.52 -43.20 -16.95
N LYS A 74 -16.53 -44.21 -16.07
CA LYS A 74 -16.03 -44.10 -14.69
C LYS A 74 -14.52 -43.84 -14.63
N LYS A 75 -13.73 -44.52 -15.46
CA LYS A 75 -12.29 -44.24 -15.60
C LYS A 75 -12.04 -42.81 -16.03
N ARG A 76 -12.76 -42.31 -17.04
CA ARG A 76 -12.68 -40.91 -17.49
C ARG A 76 -13.04 -39.92 -16.38
N ALA A 77 -14.05 -40.21 -15.57
CA ALA A 77 -14.39 -39.39 -14.41
C ALA A 77 -13.25 -39.34 -13.37
N ALA A 78 -12.60 -40.47 -13.07
CA ALA A 78 -11.43 -40.49 -12.20
C ALA A 78 -10.23 -39.70 -12.79
N TYR A 79 -9.98 -39.81 -14.09
CA TYR A 79 -8.96 -38.99 -14.77
C TYR A 79 -9.31 -37.49 -14.75
N LEU A 80 -10.59 -37.13 -14.86
CA LEU A 80 -11.03 -35.73 -14.71
C LEU A 80 -10.66 -35.20 -13.32
N GLY A 81 -10.91 -35.99 -12.27
CA GLY A 81 -10.46 -35.67 -10.92
C GLY A 81 -8.94 -35.43 -10.83
N LEU A 82 -8.15 -36.31 -11.43
CA LEU A 82 -6.70 -36.15 -11.48
C LEU A 82 -6.27 -34.88 -12.22
N VAL A 83 -6.93 -34.53 -13.33
CA VAL A 83 -6.65 -33.29 -14.06
C VAL A 83 -6.97 -32.07 -13.18
N ILE A 84 -8.08 -32.08 -12.45
CA ILE A 84 -8.42 -31.01 -11.50
C ILE A 84 -7.32 -30.87 -10.44
N TYR A 85 -6.85 -31.98 -9.89
CA TYR A 85 -5.72 -31.99 -8.97
C TYR A 85 -4.45 -31.37 -9.60
N LEU A 86 -4.06 -31.79 -10.80
CA LEU A 86 -2.87 -31.24 -11.47
C LEU A 86 -3.01 -29.73 -11.71
N LEU A 87 -4.19 -29.28 -12.14
CA LEU A 87 -4.48 -27.86 -12.31
C LEU A 87 -4.38 -27.10 -10.98
N SER A 88 -4.81 -27.69 -9.86
CA SER A 88 -4.69 -27.05 -8.54
C SER A 88 -3.25 -26.81 -8.09
N LEU A 89 -2.28 -27.58 -8.61
CA LEU A 89 -0.84 -27.36 -8.37
C LEU A 89 -0.25 -26.30 -9.30
N ILE A 90 -0.71 -26.26 -10.55
CA ILE A 90 -0.14 -25.39 -11.60
C ILE A 90 -0.73 -23.97 -11.52
N ILE A 91 -2.01 -23.83 -11.20
CA ILE A 91 -2.70 -22.52 -11.18
C ILE A 91 -2.02 -21.52 -10.24
N PRO A 92 -1.68 -21.84 -8.98
CA PRO A 92 -0.98 -20.90 -8.10
C PRO A 92 0.35 -20.44 -8.68
N PHE A 93 1.12 -21.37 -9.27
CA PHE A 93 2.38 -21.04 -9.94
C PHE A 93 2.18 -20.08 -11.11
N ILE A 94 1.16 -20.32 -11.96
CA ILE A 94 0.82 -19.42 -13.07
C ILE A 94 0.38 -18.06 -12.54
N GLN A 95 -0.47 -18.02 -11.50
CA GLN A 95 -0.94 -16.78 -10.91
C GLN A 95 0.21 -15.93 -10.36
N THR A 96 1.12 -16.54 -9.59
CA THR A 96 2.33 -15.85 -9.11
C THR A 96 3.20 -15.40 -10.29
N THR A 97 3.43 -16.25 -11.28
CA THR A 97 4.24 -15.88 -12.46
C THR A 97 3.65 -14.70 -13.24
N ILE A 98 2.32 -14.68 -13.43
CA ILE A 98 1.63 -13.57 -14.11
C ILE A 98 1.67 -12.30 -13.27
N PHE A 99 1.48 -12.42 -11.96
CA PHE A 99 1.53 -11.29 -11.04
C PHE A 99 2.92 -10.64 -11.01
N GLU A 100 3.97 -11.46 -10.95
CA GLU A 100 5.38 -11.04 -10.88
C GLU A 100 5.99 -10.70 -12.25
N TRP A 101 5.22 -10.83 -13.33
CA TRP A 101 5.66 -10.48 -14.68
C TRP A 101 6.01 -8.98 -14.77
N PRO A 102 7.22 -8.61 -15.24
CA PRO A 102 7.63 -7.22 -15.35
C PRO A 102 6.71 -6.41 -16.27
N ARG A 103 6.27 -5.24 -15.82
CA ARG A 103 5.48 -4.30 -16.62
C ARG A 103 6.37 -3.18 -17.11
N GLU A 104 6.24 -2.85 -18.39
CA GLU A 104 6.83 -1.65 -18.98
C GLU A 104 5.75 -0.58 -19.02
N ILE A 105 6.04 0.57 -18.42
CA ILE A 105 5.14 1.71 -18.35
C ILE A 105 5.88 2.89 -18.98
N GLU A 106 5.26 3.56 -19.95
CA GLU A 106 5.85 4.74 -20.59
C GLU A 106 6.02 5.86 -19.55
N LEU A 107 7.18 6.53 -19.55
CA LEU A 107 7.39 7.74 -18.76
C LEU A 107 6.51 8.88 -19.27
N GLN A 108 5.87 9.61 -18.37
CA GLN A 108 5.17 10.85 -18.73
C GLN A 108 6.16 11.95 -19.10
N ASN A 109 7.32 12.01 -18.42
CA ASN A 109 8.38 12.97 -18.68
C ASN A 109 9.77 12.37 -18.43
N THR A 110 10.68 12.54 -19.39
CA THR A 110 12.08 12.09 -19.27
C THR A 110 12.98 13.11 -18.54
N ASN A 111 12.46 14.30 -18.27
CA ASN A 111 13.19 15.39 -17.64
C ASN A 111 12.62 15.71 -16.25
N PHE A 112 13.45 15.50 -15.24
CA PHE A 112 13.14 15.69 -13.83
C PHE A 112 12.68 17.13 -13.49
N TYR A 113 13.31 18.16 -14.06
CA TYR A 113 12.97 19.55 -13.72
C TYR A 113 11.65 20.04 -14.31
N SER A 114 11.14 19.38 -15.35
CA SER A 114 9.88 19.72 -16.00
C SER A 114 8.76 18.71 -15.75
N GLY A 115 9.09 17.57 -15.17
CA GLY A 115 8.14 16.53 -14.79
C GLY A 115 7.86 16.53 -13.29
N SER A 116 7.11 15.52 -12.85
CA SER A 116 6.84 15.26 -11.44
C SER A 116 6.96 13.77 -11.18
N LEU A 117 7.79 13.38 -10.22
CA LEU A 117 7.88 11.99 -9.78
C LEU A 117 6.58 11.51 -9.11
N VAL A 118 5.78 12.42 -8.55
CA VAL A 118 4.44 12.11 -8.06
C VAL A 118 3.52 11.71 -9.21
N GLU A 119 3.49 12.47 -10.30
CA GLU A 119 2.69 12.12 -11.49
C GLU A 119 3.16 10.79 -12.12
N GLU A 120 4.48 10.56 -12.17
CA GLU A 120 5.02 9.25 -12.62
C GLU A 120 4.58 8.11 -11.71
N TRP A 121 4.55 8.34 -10.39
CA TRP A 121 4.06 7.36 -9.43
C TRP A 121 2.57 7.09 -9.59
N GLU A 122 1.75 8.11 -9.81
CA GLU A 122 0.32 7.96 -10.10
C GLU A 122 0.09 7.18 -11.40
N ASN A 123 0.89 7.43 -12.44
CA ASN A 123 0.86 6.67 -13.70
C ASN A 123 1.15 5.18 -13.45
N VAL A 124 2.21 4.88 -12.67
CA VAL A 124 2.53 3.50 -12.27
C VAL A 124 1.40 2.88 -11.43
N HIS A 125 0.81 3.65 -10.53
CA HIS A 125 -0.29 3.22 -9.68
C HIS A 125 -1.52 2.80 -10.49
N ASN A 126 -1.92 3.66 -11.44
CA ASN A 126 -3.10 3.44 -12.27
C ASN A 126 -2.96 2.21 -13.19
N GLU A 127 -1.80 2.02 -13.81
CA GLU A 127 -1.53 0.87 -14.70
C GLU A 127 -1.50 -0.47 -13.97
N LEU A 128 -1.18 -0.47 -12.66
CA LEU A 128 -1.07 -1.70 -11.88
C LEU A 128 -2.36 -2.06 -11.13
N SER A 129 -3.32 -1.13 -10.99
CA SER A 129 -4.72 -1.31 -10.51
C SER A 129 -4.94 -2.08 -9.18
N ASP A 130 -3.88 -2.47 -8.47
CA ASP A 130 -3.90 -3.45 -7.37
C ASP A 130 -3.19 -2.97 -6.09
N PHE A 131 -2.79 -1.71 -6.00
CA PHE A 131 -2.12 -1.19 -4.81
C PHE A 131 -3.13 -0.97 -3.67
N GLU A 132 -2.93 -1.65 -2.54
CA GLU A 132 -3.56 -1.27 -1.27
C GLU A 132 -2.87 0.00 -0.73
N GLN A 133 -3.58 0.75 0.12
CA GLN A 133 -3.08 2.02 0.66
C GLN A 133 -1.80 1.79 1.50
N GLY A 134 -0.82 2.69 1.39
CA GLY A 134 0.35 2.72 2.28
C GLY A 134 1.63 2.07 1.73
N VAL A 135 1.90 2.20 0.42
CA VAL A 135 3.19 1.84 -0.17
C VAL A 135 4.28 2.76 0.38
N ARG A 136 5.41 2.19 0.82
CA ARG A 136 6.52 2.93 1.42
C ARG A 136 7.82 2.74 0.64
N ILE A 137 8.60 3.81 0.45
CA ILE A 137 9.92 3.76 -0.18
C ILE A 137 10.93 3.15 0.80
N THR A 138 11.70 2.17 0.34
CA THR A 138 12.81 1.57 1.09
C THR A 138 14.18 1.88 0.48
N HIS A 139 14.20 2.28 -0.78
CA HIS A 139 15.40 2.74 -1.46
C HIS A 139 15.02 3.66 -2.62
N PHE A 140 15.72 4.78 -2.72
CA PHE A 140 15.61 5.70 -3.84
C PHE A 140 17.00 6.04 -4.36
N LYS A 141 17.16 5.95 -5.68
CA LYS A 141 18.33 6.44 -6.39
C LYS A 141 17.89 7.00 -7.73
N MET A 142 18.37 8.19 -8.06
CA MET A 142 18.17 8.79 -9.38
C MET A 142 19.48 9.40 -9.85
N MET A 143 19.78 9.28 -11.15
CA MET A 143 20.85 10.00 -11.81
C MET A 143 20.29 10.85 -12.93
N MET A 144 20.75 12.10 -13.02
CA MET A 144 20.34 13.05 -14.05
C MET A 144 21.53 13.86 -14.53
N ASN A 145 21.45 14.36 -15.76
CA ASN A 145 22.43 15.32 -16.26
C ASN A 145 22.10 16.77 -15.82
N GLU A 146 22.98 17.72 -16.14
CA GLU A 146 22.83 19.16 -15.86
C GLU A 146 21.51 19.77 -16.39
N LYS A 147 20.90 19.14 -17.40
CA LYS A 147 19.65 19.58 -18.03
C LYS A 147 18.42 18.94 -17.39
N GLY A 148 18.60 18.00 -16.46
CA GLY A 148 17.54 17.26 -15.79
C GLY A 148 17.07 16.01 -16.53
N LYS A 149 17.69 15.63 -17.66
CA LYS A 149 17.35 14.35 -18.31
C LYS A 149 17.77 13.22 -17.37
N MET A 150 16.82 12.36 -17.01
CA MET A 150 17.06 11.17 -16.22
C MET A 150 17.84 10.14 -17.04
N THR A 151 18.85 9.52 -16.43
CA THR A 151 19.68 8.46 -17.03
C THR A 151 19.72 7.20 -16.17
N ASP A 152 19.25 7.29 -14.93
CA ASP A 152 19.04 6.15 -14.04
C ASP A 152 17.93 6.54 -13.06
N LEU A 153 17.01 5.62 -12.81
CA LEU A 153 16.03 5.73 -11.74
C LEU A 153 15.86 4.33 -11.15
N GLN A 154 16.00 4.23 -9.83
CA GLN A 154 15.73 3.02 -9.08
C GLN A 154 14.92 3.40 -7.85
N MET A 155 13.74 2.81 -7.74
CA MET A 155 12.90 2.89 -6.55
C MET A 155 12.56 1.48 -6.10
N ASP A 156 12.96 1.12 -4.89
CA ASP A 156 12.47 -0.08 -4.23
C ASP A 156 11.45 0.35 -3.16
N MET A 157 10.29 -0.31 -3.15
CA MET A 157 9.18 0.02 -2.28
C MET A 157 8.56 -1.25 -1.69
N LYS A 158 7.85 -1.11 -0.58
CA LYS A 158 7.11 -2.19 0.06
C LYS A 158 5.67 -1.81 0.35
N GLU A 159 4.80 -2.80 0.32
CA GLU A 159 3.40 -2.69 0.68
C GLU A 159 3.04 -3.82 1.64
N ASN A 160 2.43 -3.45 2.76
CA ASN A 160 1.98 -4.39 3.78
C ASN A 160 0.53 -4.80 3.49
N ALA A 161 0.32 -5.79 2.63
CA ALA A 161 -0.99 -6.41 2.46
C ALA A 161 -1.30 -7.37 3.62
N PHE A 162 -2.58 -7.67 3.84
CA PHE A 162 -3.08 -8.39 5.02
C PHE A 162 -2.36 -9.72 5.38
N SER A 163 -1.85 -10.46 4.39
CA SER A 163 -1.18 -11.76 4.62
C SER A 163 0.18 -11.92 3.93
N GLU A 164 0.55 -11.01 3.03
CA GLU A 164 1.76 -11.08 2.21
C GLU A 164 2.37 -9.68 2.12
N GLU A 165 3.70 -9.58 2.07
CA GLU A 165 4.35 -8.31 1.75
C GLU A 165 4.62 -8.27 0.24
N ILE A 166 4.26 -7.17 -0.42
CA ILE A 166 4.54 -6.99 -1.85
C ILE A 166 5.74 -6.05 -1.97
N HIS A 167 6.80 -6.55 -2.61
CA HIS A 167 8.00 -5.79 -2.89
C HIS A 167 7.96 -5.29 -4.33
N TYR A 168 8.10 -3.98 -4.50
CA TYR A 168 8.16 -3.32 -5.79
C TYR A 168 9.60 -2.93 -6.10
N ARG A 169 10.00 -3.14 -7.34
CA ARG A 169 11.25 -2.65 -7.90
C ARG A 169 10.97 -1.97 -9.21
N ILE A 170 11.11 -0.66 -9.21
CA ILE A 170 10.89 0.22 -10.36
C ILE A 170 12.25 0.69 -10.86
N ARG A 171 12.51 0.50 -12.15
CA ARG A 171 13.77 0.91 -12.78
C ARG A 171 13.53 1.61 -14.10
N LEU A 172 14.36 2.61 -14.41
CA LEU A 172 14.44 3.15 -15.77
C LEU A 172 14.93 2.06 -16.74
N SER A 173 14.33 2.00 -17.92
CA SER A 173 14.76 1.14 -19.03
C SER A 173 16.07 1.62 -19.65
N GLU A 174 16.71 0.77 -20.46
CA GLU A 174 17.99 1.10 -21.13
C GLU A 174 17.87 2.20 -22.20
N ASP A 175 16.67 2.46 -22.70
CA ASP A 175 16.37 3.53 -23.66
C ASP A 175 15.95 4.85 -22.98
N ASP A 176 15.92 4.91 -21.64
CA ASP A 176 15.49 6.05 -20.83
C ASP A 176 14.01 6.49 -21.04
N GLU A 177 13.18 5.69 -21.72
CA GLU A 177 11.82 6.08 -22.11
C GLU A 177 10.74 5.41 -21.25
N LYS A 178 11.07 4.36 -20.50
CA LYS A 178 10.10 3.54 -19.78
C LYS A 178 10.53 3.20 -18.36
N LEU A 179 9.56 2.91 -17.53
CA LEU A 179 9.73 2.30 -16.22
C LEU A 179 9.45 0.80 -16.31
N ILE A 180 10.44 0.00 -15.91
CA ILE A 180 10.31 -1.44 -15.71
C ILE A 180 9.92 -1.68 -14.26
N VAL A 181 8.66 -2.06 -14.05
CA VAL A 181 8.10 -2.34 -12.73
C VAL A 181 8.03 -3.84 -12.50
N LYS A 182 8.75 -4.32 -11.48
CA LYS A 182 8.71 -5.71 -11.03
C LYS A 182 8.07 -5.78 -9.66
N ARG A 183 7.16 -6.74 -9.48
CA ARG A 183 6.48 -7.04 -8.21
C ARG A 183 6.90 -8.42 -7.76
N ARG A 184 7.03 -8.60 -6.44
CA ARG A 184 7.30 -9.91 -5.86
C ARG A 184 6.46 -10.10 -4.61
N LYS A 185 5.84 -11.27 -4.49
CA LYS A 185 5.17 -11.66 -3.24
C LYS A 185 6.20 -12.27 -2.30
N VAL A 186 6.28 -11.72 -1.10
CA VAL A 186 7.17 -12.21 -0.06
C VAL A 186 6.31 -12.64 1.12
N GLU A 187 6.55 -13.87 1.58
CA GLU A 187 5.90 -14.36 2.79
C GLU A 187 6.35 -13.50 3.97
N ARG A 188 5.37 -12.98 4.72
CA ARG A 188 5.65 -12.09 5.84
C ARG A 188 6.35 -12.88 6.94
N VAL A 189 7.67 -12.77 7.00
CA VAL A 189 8.40 -13.22 8.17
C VAL A 189 8.01 -12.27 9.29
N ARG A 190 7.43 -12.77 10.39
CA ARG A 190 7.29 -11.99 11.63
C ARG A 190 8.69 -11.73 12.15
N ASP A 191 9.32 -10.67 11.66
CA ASP A 191 10.57 -10.20 12.19
C ASP A 191 10.29 -9.61 13.59
N PRO A 192 10.97 -10.08 14.66
CA PRO A 192 10.87 -9.45 15.98
C PRO A 192 11.44 -8.02 16.03
N TYR A 193 12.13 -7.54 15.00
CA TYR A 193 12.64 -6.17 14.94
C TYR A 193 11.56 -5.17 14.48
N VAL A 194 11.62 -3.96 15.05
CA VAL A 194 10.76 -2.83 14.65
C VAL A 194 11.06 -2.50 13.18
N GLU A 195 10.03 -2.49 12.33
CA GLU A 195 10.18 -2.06 10.93
C GLU A 195 10.76 -0.64 10.91
N PRO A 196 11.77 -0.35 10.06
CA PRO A 196 12.30 1.00 9.93
C PRO A 196 11.20 2.00 9.53
N PRO A 197 11.29 3.28 9.97
CA PRO A 197 10.29 4.31 9.73
C PRO A 197 10.35 4.83 8.28
N TYR A 198 10.02 3.94 7.34
CA TYR A 198 9.95 4.25 5.92
C TYR A 198 8.78 5.19 5.62
N THR A 199 9.02 6.11 4.71
CA THR A 199 8.07 7.14 4.31
C THR A 199 7.11 6.61 3.24
N GLU A 200 5.87 7.06 3.27
CA GLU A 200 4.90 6.82 2.18
C GLU A 200 5.47 7.33 0.85
N ALA A 201 5.30 6.54 -0.21
CA ALA A 201 5.96 6.77 -1.49
C ALA A 201 5.56 8.10 -2.15
N GLY A 202 4.27 8.41 -2.21
CA GLY A 202 3.77 9.67 -2.77
C GLY A 202 4.33 10.89 -2.02
N PHE A 203 4.28 10.87 -0.68
CA PHE A 203 4.84 11.94 0.14
C PHE A 203 6.35 12.10 -0.06
N PHE A 204 7.11 11.00 -0.08
CA PHE A 204 8.55 11.02 -0.33
C PHE A 204 8.88 11.65 -1.69
N LEU A 205 8.22 11.19 -2.77
CA LEU A 205 8.46 11.69 -4.12
C LEU A 205 8.06 13.17 -4.26
N ALA A 206 7.00 13.60 -3.57
CA ALA A 206 6.63 15.01 -3.50
C ALA A 206 7.72 15.88 -2.85
N GLN A 207 8.49 15.35 -1.90
CA GLN A 207 9.65 16.06 -1.35
C GLN A 207 10.76 16.19 -2.39
N ILE A 208 11.06 15.12 -3.13
CA ILE A 208 12.09 15.13 -4.19
C ILE A 208 11.74 16.16 -5.28
N ASP A 209 10.47 16.26 -5.66
CA ASP A 209 9.98 17.20 -6.68
C ASP A 209 10.18 18.69 -6.29
N LEU A 210 10.48 19.00 -5.02
CA LEU A 210 10.84 20.36 -4.60
C LEU A 210 12.21 20.81 -5.14
N ILE A 211 13.08 19.87 -5.54
CA ILE A 211 14.42 20.17 -6.03
C ILE A 211 14.34 20.84 -7.40
N LYS A 212 14.77 22.10 -7.46
CA LYS A 212 14.82 22.90 -8.69
C LYS A 212 16.23 22.91 -9.27
N LYS A 213 16.34 23.14 -10.58
CA LYS A 213 17.64 23.26 -11.28
C LYS A 213 18.62 24.23 -10.59
N SER A 214 18.13 25.37 -10.10
CA SER A 214 18.97 26.37 -9.42
C SER A 214 19.59 25.88 -8.10
N MET A 215 19.09 24.77 -7.53
CA MET A 215 19.62 24.16 -6.32
C MET A 215 20.81 23.21 -6.62
N LEU A 216 20.95 22.81 -7.89
CA LEU A 216 21.93 21.87 -8.43
C LEU A 216 22.79 22.55 -9.51
N ASP A 217 23.32 23.74 -9.22
CA ASP A 217 24.11 24.54 -10.16
C ASP A 217 25.55 24.72 -9.69
N HIS A 218 26.32 23.63 -9.72
CA HIS A 218 27.74 23.63 -9.37
C HIS A 218 28.60 23.77 -10.63
N GLN A 219 29.55 24.71 -10.59
CA GLN A 219 30.45 24.96 -11.72
C GLN A 219 31.25 23.72 -12.09
N GLY A 220 31.15 23.29 -13.35
CA GLY A 220 31.89 22.14 -13.89
C GLY A 220 31.31 20.77 -13.52
N VAL A 221 30.08 20.72 -12.99
CA VAL A 221 29.35 19.47 -12.74
C VAL A 221 28.31 19.26 -13.85
N ASP A 222 28.40 18.12 -14.53
CA ASP A 222 27.54 17.78 -15.68
C ASP A 222 26.39 16.82 -15.34
N SER A 223 26.37 16.28 -14.13
CA SER A 223 25.41 15.29 -13.67
C SER A 223 25.34 15.21 -12.15
N TYR A 224 24.21 14.73 -11.65
CA TYR A 224 23.94 14.57 -10.22
C TYR A 224 23.33 13.21 -9.96
N THR A 225 23.67 12.65 -8.80
CA THR A 225 23.04 11.45 -8.25
C THR A 225 22.34 11.83 -6.95
N LEU A 226 21.05 11.54 -6.85
CA LEU A 226 20.26 11.64 -5.63
C LEU A 226 20.12 10.25 -5.01
N ARG A 227 20.30 10.11 -3.70
CA ARG A 227 20.14 8.84 -2.98
C ARG A 227 19.44 9.02 -1.65
N SER A 228 18.54 8.10 -1.32
CA SER A 228 17.92 8.02 -0.02
C SER A 228 17.54 6.57 0.31
N ASP A 229 17.44 6.25 1.58
CA ASP A 229 16.86 5.00 2.07
C ASP A 229 15.35 5.13 2.36
N GLY A 230 14.75 6.30 2.04
CA GLY A 230 13.33 6.56 2.21
C GLY A 230 12.89 6.73 3.66
N GLN A 231 13.81 6.73 4.61
CA GLN A 231 13.49 6.84 6.02
C GLN A 231 13.39 8.30 6.46
N ARG A 232 12.46 8.57 7.38
CA ARG A 232 12.57 9.74 8.26
C ARG A 232 13.39 9.31 9.46
N SER A 233 14.54 9.94 9.65
CA SER A 233 15.43 9.58 10.75
C SER A 233 16.13 10.79 11.35
N GLY A 234 16.68 10.60 12.55
CA GLY A 234 17.50 11.60 13.21
C GLY A 234 18.79 11.84 12.44
N PHE A 235 19.00 13.06 11.96
CA PHE A 235 20.20 13.50 11.26
C PHE A 235 20.95 14.52 12.11
N GLY A 236 22.24 14.23 12.36
CA GLY A 236 23.10 15.06 13.21
C GLY A 236 24.54 15.19 12.71
N ILE A 237 24.79 14.96 11.42
CA ILE A 237 26.14 15.05 10.85
C ILE A 237 26.50 16.53 10.68
N THR A 238 27.41 17.03 11.51
CA THR A 238 27.82 18.46 11.51
C THR A 238 28.99 18.78 10.60
N ASP A 239 29.67 17.77 10.06
CA ASP A 239 30.92 17.92 9.31
C ASP A 239 30.73 17.91 7.78
N GLY A 240 29.47 18.01 7.32
CA GLY A 240 29.07 18.10 5.92
C GLY A 240 28.40 19.42 5.56
N VAL A 241 28.09 19.58 4.26
CA VAL A 241 27.28 20.70 3.77
C VAL A 241 25.82 20.26 3.78
N ASN A 242 25.06 20.81 4.72
CA ASN A 242 23.66 20.44 4.96
C ASN A 242 22.74 21.57 4.51
N TYR A 243 21.69 21.21 3.79
CA TYR A 243 20.67 22.17 3.37
C TYR A 243 19.29 21.68 3.74
N ARG A 244 18.47 22.61 4.25
CA ARG A 244 17.02 22.47 4.28
C ARG A 244 16.47 22.76 2.89
N ILE A 245 15.67 21.84 2.38
CA ILE A 245 14.92 22.03 1.14
C ILE A 245 13.43 22.11 1.47
N ASP A 246 12.80 23.19 1.03
CA ASP A 246 11.35 23.36 1.12
C ASP A 246 10.82 24.18 -0.07
N THR A 247 9.55 24.57 -0.02
CA THR A 247 8.90 25.35 -1.09
C THR A 247 9.52 26.73 -1.30
N ALA A 248 10.18 27.30 -0.28
CA ALA A 248 10.88 28.58 -0.38
C ALA A 248 12.25 28.46 -1.05
N GLY A 249 12.90 27.29 -0.96
CA GLY A 249 14.12 27.01 -1.70
C GLY A 249 15.12 26.12 -0.99
N LYS A 250 16.40 26.33 -1.32
CA LYS A 250 17.57 25.68 -0.70
C LYS A 250 18.17 26.64 0.33
N HIS A 251 18.16 26.25 1.60
CA HIS A 251 18.65 27.05 2.72
C HIS A 251 19.77 26.30 3.44
N THR A 252 20.91 26.94 3.68
CA THR A 252 21.99 26.34 4.48
C THR A 252 21.51 26.12 5.90
N LEU A 253 21.79 24.94 6.46
CA LEU A 253 21.55 24.64 7.87
C LEU A 253 22.83 24.90 8.67
N GLU A 254 22.71 25.70 9.71
CA GLU A 254 23.78 25.97 10.65
C GLU A 254 24.01 24.76 11.57
N LYS A 255 25.25 24.59 12.06
CA LYS A 255 25.57 23.47 12.97
C LYS A 255 24.74 23.47 14.25
N SER A 256 24.27 24.65 14.70
CA SER A 256 23.43 24.78 15.89
C SER A 256 21.99 24.30 15.68
N GLU A 257 21.54 24.15 14.44
CA GLU A 257 20.19 23.68 14.10
C GLU A 257 20.12 22.14 14.06
N LEU A 258 21.24 21.44 14.24
CA LEU A 258 21.32 19.98 14.26
C LEU A 258 21.49 19.48 15.70
N PRO A 259 20.93 18.31 16.08
CA PRO A 259 20.28 17.32 15.22
C PRO A 259 18.79 17.58 14.97
N VAL A 260 18.28 17.09 13.83
CA VAL A 260 16.87 17.17 13.44
C VAL A 260 16.33 15.81 13.02
N GLU A 261 15.01 15.66 12.93
CA GLU A 261 14.41 14.56 12.18
C GLU A 261 14.02 15.03 10.79
N ALA A 262 14.51 14.33 9.77
CA ALA A 262 14.26 14.70 8.38
C ALA A 262 14.27 13.48 7.47
N ILE A 263 13.73 13.66 6.27
CA ILE A 263 14.01 12.78 5.14
C ILE A 263 15.32 13.28 4.52
N VAL A 264 16.32 12.42 4.47
CA VAL A 264 17.66 12.78 3.99
C VAL A 264 17.87 12.25 2.59
N VAL A 265 18.31 13.14 1.70
CA VAL A 265 18.72 12.80 0.34
C VAL A 265 20.15 13.26 0.14
N ASP A 266 21.04 12.31 -0.12
CA ASP A 266 22.41 12.59 -0.49
C ASP A 266 22.47 13.04 -1.95
N VAL A 267 23.14 14.16 -2.19
CA VAL A 267 23.36 14.74 -3.52
C VAL A 267 24.85 14.67 -3.85
N CYS A 268 25.17 13.93 -4.91
CA CYS A 268 26.55 13.69 -5.33
C CYS A 268 26.79 14.03 -6.80
N SER A 269 27.90 14.70 -7.11
CA SER A 269 28.44 14.76 -8.48
C SER A 269 29.15 13.45 -8.88
N PRO A 270 29.54 13.26 -10.16
CA PRO A 270 30.46 12.19 -10.54
C PRO A 270 31.72 12.21 -9.69
N LYS A 271 32.08 11.04 -9.15
CA LYS A 271 33.20 10.87 -8.19
C LYS A 271 33.03 11.61 -6.86
N CYS A 272 31.82 12.11 -6.55
CA CYS A 272 31.45 12.78 -5.31
C CYS A 272 32.37 13.97 -4.95
N SER A 273 32.79 14.75 -5.96
CA SER A 273 33.52 16.00 -5.70
C SER A 273 32.64 17.08 -5.06
N VAL A 274 31.34 17.00 -5.33
CA VAL A 274 30.27 17.68 -4.58
C VAL A 274 29.54 16.59 -3.82
N TYR A 275 29.38 16.79 -2.51
CA TYR A 275 28.66 15.91 -1.60
C TYR A 275 27.88 16.78 -0.62
N GLU A 276 26.57 16.79 -0.76
CA GLU A 276 25.65 17.61 0.05
C GLU A 276 24.51 16.75 0.59
N HIS A 277 23.98 17.13 1.75
CA HIS A 277 22.79 16.51 2.31
C HIS A 277 21.62 17.45 2.16
N PHE A 278 20.58 17.01 1.46
CA PHE A 278 19.31 17.71 1.36
C PHE A 278 18.34 17.11 2.37
N LEU A 279 17.89 17.93 3.31
CA LEU A 279 16.98 17.56 4.38
C LEU A 279 15.60 18.12 4.08
N PHE A 280 14.61 17.24 4.01
CA PHE A 280 13.21 17.55 3.73
C PHE A 280 12.33 17.29 4.94
N ASP A 281 11.21 18.01 5.01
CA ASP A 281 10.21 17.96 6.09
C ASP A 281 10.87 17.90 7.49
N ILE A 282 11.78 18.85 7.73
CA ILE A 282 12.55 18.94 8.97
C ILE A 282 11.61 19.17 10.15
N ILE A 283 11.66 18.24 11.11
CA ILE A 283 11.04 18.38 12.42
C ILE A 283 12.16 18.65 13.41
N ASN A 284 12.17 19.87 13.95
CA ASN A 284 13.04 20.19 15.08
C ASN A 284 12.53 19.42 16.29
N ARG A 285 13.36 18.53 16.84
CA ARG A 285 13.05 17.84 18.11
C ARG A 285 12.92 18.81 19.29
N GLU A 286 13.34 20.07 19.12
CA GLU A 286 13.31 21.11 20.13
C GLU A 286 12.03 21.97 20.14
N ASP A 287 11.15 21.85 19.14
CA ASP A 287 9.85 22.52 19.23
C ASP A 287 8.97 21.72 20.18
N GLU A 288 8.91 22.17 21.44
CA GLU A 288 7.99 21.64 22.45
C GLU A 288 6.60 21.51 21.83
N VAL A 289 5.95 20.37 22.05
CA VAL A 289 4.54 20.25 21.71
C VAL A 289 3.79 21.32 22.49
N THR A 290 3.11 22.19 21.76
CA THR A 290 2.34 23.31 22.31
C THR A 290 0.86 23.02 22.20
N GLU A 291 0.05 23.78 22.94
CA GLU A 291 -1.42 23.78 22.80
C GLU A 291 -1.86 23.94 21.34
N SER A 292 -1.17 24.79 20.57
CA SER A 292 -1.50 25.03 19.16
C SER A 292 -1.06 23.93 18.19
N THR A 293 -0.21 22.99 18.60
CA THR A 293 0.42 22.03 17.67
C THR A 293 0.13 20.57 17.96
N PHE A 294 -0.37 20.21 19.16
CA PHE A 294 -0.57 18.81 19.52
C PHE A 294 -1.61 18.09 18.65
N LEU A 295 -2.67 18.78 18.21
CA LEU A 295 -3.69 18.19 17.34
C LEU A 295 -3.14 17.87 15.95
N ASP A 296 -2.38 18.78 15.35
CA ASP A 296 -1.79 18.57 14.04
C ASP A 296 -0.78 17.41 14.07
N ILE A 297 -0.04 17.28 15.17
CA ILE A 297 0.87 16.14 15.40
C ILE A 297 0.07 14.85 15.50
N ALA A 298 -0.96 14.80 16.34
CA ALA A 298 -1.77 13.60 16.52
C ALA A 298 -2.48 13.15 15.23
N ARG A 299 -2.96 14.10 14.42
CA ARG A 299 -3.57 13.83 13.10
C ARG A 299 -2.57 13.31 12.08
N LYS A 300 -1.33 13.81 12.10
CA LYS A 300 -0.26 13.32 11.21
C LYS A 300 0.21 11.93 11.61
N ASP A 301 0.22 11.62 12.90
CA ASP A 301 0.71 10.36 13.45
C ASP A 301 -0.33 9.23 13.37
N SER A 302 -1.60 9.49 13.74
CA SER A 302 -2.66 8.47 13.76
C SER A 302 -3.70 8.67 12.64
N PRO A 303 -3.81 7.70 11.71
CA PRO A 303 -4.89 7.67 10.72
C PRO A 303 -6.29 7.68 11.34
N GLU A 304 -6.48 7.06 12.51
CA GLU A 304 -7.75 7.02 13.23
C GLU A 304 -8.17 8.41 13.72
N VAL A 305 -7.23 9.18 14.26
CA VAL A 305 -7.45 10.59 14.66
C VAL A 305 -7.83 11.43 13.44
N GLU A 306 -7.06 11.34 12.35
CA GLU A 306 -7.36 12.10 11.12
C GLU A 306 -8.72 11.71 10.51
N GLN A 307 -9.05 10.42 10.50
CA GLN A 307 -10.32 9.95 9.98
C GLN A 307 -11.50 10.44 10.81
N TRP A 308 -11.34 10.51 12.13
CA TRP A 308 -12.36 11.07 13.02
C TRP A 308 -12.63 12.55 12.69
N PHE A 309 -11.58 13.36 12.57
CA PHE A 309 -11.71 14.78 12.20
C PHE A 309 -12.36 14.98 10.83
N LYS A 310 -12.04 14.13 9.84
CA LYS A 310 -12.70 14.18 8.53
C LYS A 310 -14.20 13.96 8.62
N ASN A 311 -14.65 13.07 9.50
CA ASN A 311 -16.07 12.75 9.66
C ASN A 311 -16.82 13.78 10.52
N HIS A 312 -16.10 14.53 11.36
CA HIS A 312 -16.66 15.44 12.36
C HIS A 312 -16.32 16.91 12.09
N THR A 313 -15.94 17.30 10.87
CA THR A 313 -15.71 18.72 10.52
C THR A 313 -16.14 19.05 9.10
N GLY A 314 -16.33 20.34 8.83
CA GLY A 314 -16.65 20.88 7.50
C GLY A 314 -17.93 20.29 6.89
N ASP A 315 -17.89 20.00 5.60
CA ASP A 315 -19.05 19.55 4.81
C ASP A 315 -19.62 18.20 5.28
N LYS A 316 -18.88 17.46 6.12
CA LYS A 316 -19.33 16.18 6.68
C LYS A 316 -20.27 16.34 7.86
N ILE A 317 -20.23 17.48 8.55
CA ILE A 317 -21.15 17.77 9.64
C ILE A 317 -22.29 18.70 9.23
N GLY A 318 -22.16 19.39 8.10
CA GLY A 318 -23.26 20.18 7.57
C GLY A 318 -23.01 20.78 6.18
N TYR A 319 -24.10 21.03 5.45
CA TYR A 319 -24.07 21.65 4.12
C TYR A 319 -25.40 22.38 3.83
N GLU A 320 -25.38 23.20 2.78
CA GLU A 320 -26.58 23.88 2.26
C GLU A 320 -27.37 22.98 1.31
N GLU A 321 -28.69 22.86 1.50
CA GLU A 321 -29.59 22.08 0.64
C GLU A 321 -30.92 22.82 0.45
N ASP A 322 -31.33 23.01 -0.81
CA ASP A 322 -32.59 23.68 -1.20
C ASP A 322 -32.83 25.06 -0.55
N GLY A 323 -31.77 25.84 -0.35
CA GLY A 323 -31.84 27.18 0.27
C GLY A 323 -32.07 27.17 1.78
N GLY A 324 -31.85 26.03 2.44
CA GLY A 324 -31.75 25.90 3.89
C GLY A 324 -30.45 25.21 4.32
N TYR A 325 -30.20 25.18 5.61
CA TYR A 325 -28.99 24.61 6.21
C TYR A 325 -29.31 23.24 6.82
N VAL A 326 -28.43 22.26 6.60
CA VAL A 326 -28.57 20.90 7.13
C VAL A 326 -27.34 20.59 7.97
N LEU A 327 -27.55 20.09 9.20
CA LEU A 327 -26.51 19.47 10.01
C LEU A 327 -26.73 17.95 10.05
N ILE A 328 -25.64 17.21 10.20
CA ILE A 328 -25.67 15.76 10.36
C ILE A 328 -25.44 15.45 11.83
N LYS A 329 -26.35 14.69 12.44
CA LYS A 329 -26.25 14.24 13.83
C LYS A 329 -26.64 12.77 13.90
N ASP A 330 -25.73 11.93 14.40
CA ASP A 330 -25.89 10.48 14.41
C ASP A 330 -26.16 9.89 13.01
N GLY A 331 -25.56 10.49 11.98
CA GLY A 331 -25.81 10.14 10.58
C GLY A 331 -27.18 10.55 10.03
N GLU A 332 -28.03 11.18 10.84
CA GLU A 332 -29.32 11.73 10.42
C GLU A 332 -29.22 13.19 10.00
N LYS A 333 -29.93 13.56 8.94
CA LYS A 333 -29.98 14.92 8.42
C LYS A 333 -31.03 15.74 9.16
N GLU A 334 -30.62 16.82 9.82
CA GLU A 334 -31.50 17.76 10.51
C GLU A 334 -31.45 19.14 9.84
N LYS A 335 -32.61 19.67 9.43
CA LYS A 335 -32.70 21.05 8.92
C LYS A 335 -32.63 22.02 10.08
N VAL A 336 -31.68 22.94 10.05
CA VAL A 336 -31.41 23.89 11.14
C VAL A 336 -31.50 25.34 10.66
N THR A 337 -31.48 26.26 11.61
CA THR A 337 -31.37 27.70 11.31
C THR A 337 -29.95 28.07 10.90
N ASP A 338 -29.80 29.18 10.18
CA ASP A 338 -28.50 29.75 9.79
C ASP A 338 -27.60 29.97 11.02
N GLU A 339 -28.16 30.52 12.11
CA GLU A 339 -27.45 30.73 13.37
C GLU A 339 -26.93 29.43 14.00
N GLU A 340 -27.73 28.36 13.97
CA GLU A 340 -27.33 27.04 14.50
C GLU A 340 -26.26 26.37 13.64
N PHE A 341 -26.37 26.51 12.32
CA PHE A 341 -25.39 26.02 11.35
C PHE A 341 -24.04 26.70 11.53
N ASP A 342 -24.03 28.03 11.59
CA ASP A 342 -22.83 28.83 11.80
C ASP A 342 -22.17 28.51 13.15
N ARG A 343 -22.98 28.34 14.20
CA ARG A 343 -22.48 27.98 15.53
C ARG A 343 -21.84 26.60 15.52
N ALA A 344 -22.48 25.61 14.90
CA ALA A 344 -21.96 24.26 14.80
C ALA A 344 -20.58 24.25 14.12
N LEU A 345 -20.41 24.95 12.99
CA LEU A 345 -19.15 24.98 12.25
C LEU A 345 -18.03 25.80 12.93
N LYS A 346 -18.38 26.80 13.74
CA LYS A 346 -17.40 27.69 14.39
C LYS A 346 -16.97 27.22 15.77
N GLU A 347 -17.87 26.59 16.52
CA GLU A 347 -17.66 26.24 17.94
C GLU A 347 -17.33 24.76 18.16
N THR A 348 -17.31 23.93 17.11
CA THR A 348 -16.95 22.51 17.21
C THR A 348 -15.81 22.16 16.25
N PRO A 349 -14.94 21.18 16.60
CA PRO A 349 -14.98 20.34 17.80
C PRO A 349 -14.52 21.07 19.07
N ILE A 350 -15.08 20.68 20.21
CA ILE A 350 -14.64 21.11 21.54
C ILE A 350 -13.42 20.29 21.91
N ILE A 351 -12.34 20.94 22.30
CA ILE A 351 -11.08 20.29 22.65
C ILE A 351 -10.75 20.63 24.11
N ASP A 352 -10.58 19.59 24.93
CA ASP A 352 -10.04 19.69 26.28
C ASP A 352 -8.75 18.87 26.38
N TYR A 353 -7.81 19.35 27.18
CA TYR A 353 -6.54 18.67 27.34
C TYR A 353 -5.92 18.87 28.72
N GLN A 354 -5.19 17.85 29.17
CA GLN A 354 -4.37 17.89 30.37
C GLN A 354 -2.94 17.48 30.04
N GLN A 355 -1.97 18.36 30.35
CA GLN A 355 -0.56 18.07 30.20
C GLN A 355 0.03 17.55 31.52
N ASP A 356 0.72 16.41 31.46
CA ASP A 356 1.50 15.83 32.55
C ASP A 356 2.93 15.56 32.07
N GLY A 357 3.82 16.54 32.28
CA GLY A 357 5.17 16.53 31.73
C GLY A 357 5.16 16.58 30.20
N VAL A 358 5.67 15.52 29.57
CA VAL A 358 5.67 15.37 28.10
C VAL A 358 4.38 14.75 27.57
N MET A 359 3.50 14.23 28.45
CA MET A 359 2.29 13.52 28.04
C MET A 359 1.11 14.48 27.94
N TRP A 360 0.37 14.40 26.82
CA TRP A 360 -0.84 15.16 26.57
C TRP A 360 -2.03 14.22 26.53
N LYS A 361 -2.94 14.35 27.50
CA LYS A 361 -4.22 13.64 27.49
C LYS A 361 -5.26 14.57 26.89
N VAL A 362 -5.77 14.21 25.73
CA VAL A 362 -6.67 15.04 24.93
C VAL A 362 -8.02 14.39 24.85
N THR A 363 -9.08 15.18 25.02
CA THR A 363 -10.46 14.81 24.71
C THR A 363 -10.99 15.75 23.65
N VAL A 364 -11.47 15.21 22.54
CA VAL A 364 -12.10 15.94 21.44
C VAL A 364 -13.54 15.49 21.35
N GLU A 365 -14.47 16.42 21.38
CA GLU A 365 -15.91 16.18 21.32
C GLU A 365 -16.53 16.96 20.16
N ASN A 366 -17.29 16.27 19.32
CA ASN A 366 -18.17 16.92 18.37
C ASN A 366 -19.51 16.18 18.31
N PRO A 367 -20.63 16.83 18.69
CA PRO A 367 -21.95 16.20 18.63
C PRO A 367 -22.53 16.07 17.22
N TYR A 368 -21.80 16.52 16.18
CA TYR A 368 -22.21 16.48 14.78
C TYR A 368 -21.32 15.53 13.97
N GLY A 369 -21.92 14.80 13.03
CA GLY A 369 -21.29 13.75 12.26
C GLY A 369 -21.84 12.36 12.59
N ASP A 370 -21.07 11.34 12.20
CA ASP A 370 -21.35 9.93 12.50
C ASP A 370 -20.65 9.55 13.81
N ALA A 371 -21.38 8.94 14.76
CA ALA A 371 -20.79 8.41 15.98
C ALA A 371 -19.55 7.54 15.68
N PRO A 372 -18.50 7.57 16.54
CA PRO A 372 -18.47 8.08 17.92
C PRO A 372 -18.20 9.59 18.05
N HIS A 373 -18.92 10.29 18.93
CA HIS A 373 -18.83 11.76 19.08
C HIS A 373 -17.69 12.25 19.96
N VAL A 374 -17.08 11.35 20.74
CA VAL A 374 -15.99 11.68 21.65
C VAL A 374 -14.79 10.82 21.34
N MET A 375 -13.64 11.47 21.16
CA MET A 375 -12.34 10.83 20.98
C MET A 375 -11.40 11.25 22.10
N ARG A 376 -10.84 10.28 22.81
CA ARG A 376 -9.83 10.50 23.84
C ARG A 376 -8.53 9.87 23.40
N PHE A 377 -7.43 10.61 23.46
CA PHE A 377 -6.13 10.06 23.16
C PHE A 377 -5.02 10.60 24.06
N THR A 378 -3.94 9.84 24.15
CA THR A 378 -2.72 10.26 24.83
C THR A 378 -1.59 10.43 23.82
N LEU A 379 -1.02 11.61 23.74
CA LEU A 379 0.13 11.94 22.89
C LEU A 379 1.39 12.07 23.77
N ASP A 380 2.44 11.33 23.44
CA ASP A 380 3.78 11.58 23.98
C ASP A 380 4.40 12.74 23.19
N GLY A 381 4.53 13.90 23.81
CA GLY A 381 5.07 15.09 23.17
C GLY A 381 6.58 15.01 22.87
N LYS A 382 7.31 14.07 23.48
CA LYS A 382 8.72 13.83 23.17
C LYS A 382 8.88 12.86 22.01
N ALA A 383 8.11 11.76 22.02
CA ALA A 383 8.11 10.80 20.91
C ALA A 383 7.32 11.31 19.70
N ARG A 384 6.42 12.26 19.91
CA ARG A 384 5.42 12.77 18.95
C ARG A 384 4.50 11.68 18.42
N GLU A 385 4.20 10.69 19.27
CA GLU A 385 3.41 9.51 18.95
C GLU A 385 2.14 9.46 19.81
N VAL A 386 1.03 9.05 19.20
CA VAL A 386 -0.23 8.76 19.88
C VAL A 386 -0.15 7.36 20.46
N LEU A 387 -0.14 7.27 21.79
CA LEU A 387 0.07 6.00 22.49
C LEU A 387 -1.23 5.20 22.68
N GLU A 388 -2.33 5.89 22.96
CA GLU A 388 -3.63 5.28 23.25
C GLU A 388 -4.73 6.14 22.66
N ILE A 389 -5.72 5.50 22.04
CA ILE A 389 -6.91 6.14 21.48
C ILE A 389 -8.14 5.36 21.93
N HIS A 390 -9.14 6.07 22.42
CA HIS A 390 -10.42 5.54 22.85
C HIS A 390 -11.53 6.38 22.23
N PHE A 391 -12.58 5.72 21.78
CA PHE A 391 -13.77 6.35 21.25
C PHE A 391 -14.94 6.05 22.17
N ASP A 392 -15.69 7.08 22.53
CA ASP A 392 -16.90 6.98 23.34
C ASP A 392 -18.12 7.41 22.51
N GLU A 393 -19.26 6.77 22.77
CA GLU A 393 -20.54 7.06 22.12
C GLU A 393 -21.09 8.44 22.49
#